data_AF-A0A8B6FK16-F1
#
_entry.id   AF-A0A8B6FK16-F1
#
_cell.length_a   1.000
_cell.length_b   1.000
_cell.length_c   1.000
_cell.angle_alpha   90.00
_cell.angle_beta   90.00
_cell.angle_gamma   90.00
#
_symmetry.space_group_name_H-M   'P 1'
#
loop_
_entity.id
_entity.type
_entity.pdbx_description
1 polymer ?
#
loop_
_entity_poly.entity_id
_entity_poly.type
_entity_poly.pdbx_seq_one_letter_code
_entity_poly.pdbx_strand_id
1 'polypeptide(L)'
;MVQQTSEKLLDSEIENVIYPIDPNSLSVEDTVVCEAGMVPVDYRCVPCSKGKYEDNGNCNLCDVGSYQDTTGSQRCHNCPDGRSTLGMGSINAEDCSDKLVDAEILGLEFKVENIDAFKLKQLELEHELKLKELEMKEMEKRKEDELKFKQAELEMKERLEMDKKEKEDVFKLKELEMKLKELEMKERLEMEKMKIEMVKEESNTKV
;
A
#
# COMPACT_ATOMS: atom_id res chain seq x y z
N MET A 1 15.19 -57.13 66.35
CA MET A 1 14.80 -56.04 67.27
C MET A 1 15.30 -54.75 66.64
N VAL A 2 14.38 -53.87 66.27
CA VAL A 2 14.67 -52.52 65.78
C VAL A 2 15.06 -51.66 66.98
N GLN A 3 16.10 -50.84 66.85
CA GLN A 3 16.12 -49.52 67.48
C GLN A 3 17.07 -48.60 66.71
N GLN A 4 16.45 -47.68 65.98
CA GLN A 4 17.02 -46.44 65.49
C GLN A 4 17.59 -45.62 66.65
N THR A 5 18.67 -44.87 66.42
CA THR A 5 18.90 -43.59 67.10
C THR A 5 19.27 -42.56 66.04
N SER A 6 18.23 -41.98 65.47
CA SER A 6 18.24 -40.66 64.86
C SER A 6 18.51 -39.58 65.92
N GLU A 7 19.04 -38.45 65.47
CA GLU A 7 18.99 -37.12 66.10
C GLU A 7 20.00 -36.79 67.23
N LYS A 8 21.17 -36.27 66.81
CA LYS A 8 21.97 -35.25 67.53
C LYS A 8 22.49 -34.21 66.54
N LEU A 9 21.59 -33.62 65.74
CA LEU A 9 21.99 -32.70 64.67
C LEU A 9 21.91 -31.21 65.07
N LEU A 10 21.39 -30.89 66.25
CA LEU A 10 20.96 -29.53 66.60
C LEU A 10 21.30 -29.10 68.05
N ASP A 11 22.19 -29.80 68.77
CA ASP A 11 22.57 -29.34 70.11
C ASP A 11 23.42 -28.05 70.00
N SER A 12 23.08 -27.03 70.78
CA SER A 12 23.90 -25.80 70.89
C SER A 12 24.74 -25.83 72.16
N GLU A 13 25.99 -25.39 72.07
CA GLU A 13 26.93 -25.36 73.19
C GLU A 13 27.34 -23.92 73.49
N ILE A 14 26.99 -23.43 74.67
CA ILE A 14 27.34 -22.09 75.17
C ILE A 14 27.95 -22.25 76.55
N GLU A 15 29.15 -21.69 76.77
CA GLU A 15 29.87 -21.78 78.06
C GLU A 15 30.03 -23.21 78.61
N ASN A 16 30.34 -24.18 77.73
CA ASN A 16 30.45 -25.61 78.04
C ASN A 16 29.16 -26.25 78.59
N VAL A 17 28.01 -25.62 78.34
CA VAL A 17 26.70 -26.17 78.64
C VAL A 17 26.03 -26.56 77.32
N ILE A 18 25.63 -27.84 77.24
CA ILE A 18 24.92 -28.39 76.09
C ILE A 18 23.42 -28.15 76.30
N TYR A 19 22.81 -27.40 75.39
CA TYR A 19 21.37 -27.19 75.32
C TYR A 19 20.77 -28.13 74.26
N PRO A 20 20.11 -29.22 74.68
CA PRO A 20 19.45 -30.13 73.74
C PRO A 20 18.25 -29.42 73.11
N ILE A 21 18.30 -29.25 71.79
CA ILE A 21 17.17 -28.71 71.03
C ILE A 21 16.30 -29.88 70.62
N ASP A 22 15.05 -29.90 71.10
CA ASP A 22 14.07 -30.89 70.67
C ASP A 22 13.70 -30.61 69.20
N PRO A 23 14.02 -31.51 68.25
CA PRO A 23 13.73 -31.31 66.83
C PRO A 23 12.23 -31.24 66.54
N ASN A 24 11.37 -31.81 67.40
CA ASN A 24 9.92 -31.73 67.27
C ASN A 24 9.32 -30.42 67.80
N SER A 25 10.13 -29.61 68.49
CA SER A 25 9.75 -28.28 68.98
C SER A 25 10.36 -27.15 68.13
N LEU A 26 11.09 -27.49 67.06
CA LEU A 26 11.69 -26.54 66.15
C LEU A 26 10.72 -26.20 65.02
N SER A 27 10.05 -25.05 65.10
CA SER A 27 9.40 -24.44 63.94
C SER A 27 10.42 -23.56 63.23
N VAL A 28 11.03 -24.07 62.16
CA VAL A 28 11.82 -23.22 61.25
C VAL A 28 10.82 -22.42 60.42
N GLU A 29 10.61 -21.16 60.78
CA GLU A 29 9.89 -20.19 59.96
C GLU A 29 10.85 -19.69 58.87
N ASP A 30 11.26 -20.61 57.97
CA ASP A 30 12.19 -20.33 56.87
C ASP A 30 11.45 -19.52 55.80
N THR A 31 11.43 -18.21 56.00
CA THR A 31 11.04 -17.28 54.95
C THR A 31 12.28 -17.01 54.09
N VAL A 32 12.42 -17.76 53.00
CA VAL A 32 13.47 -17.52 52.00
C VAL A 32 13.16 -16.19 51.31
N VAL A 33 13.88 -15.15 51.69
CA VAL A 33 13.78 -13.82 51.05
C VAL A 33 14.73 -13.76 49.87
N CYS A 34 14.18 -13.55 48.68
CA CYS A 34 14.94 -13.40 47.46
C CYS A 34 15.15 -11.94 47.08
N GLU A 35 16.22 -11.68 46.33
CA GLU A 35 16.43 -10.38 45.71
C GLU A 35 15.34 -10.09 44.66
N ALA A 36 15.11 -8.80 44.45
CA ALA A 36 14.29 -8.24 43.39
C ALA A 36 14.44 -8.99 42.05
N GLY A 37 13.33 -9.38 41.44
CA GLY A 37 13.35 -10.14 40.17
C GLY A 37 13.47 -11.66 40.32
N MET A 38 13.66 -12.17 41.54
CA MET A 38 13.74 -13.60 41.83
C MET A 38 12.64 -14.04 42.79
N VAL A 39 12.25 -15.31 42.70
CA VAL A 39 11.25 -15.93 43.57
C VAL A 39 11.80 -17.16 44.27
N PRO A 40 11.34 -17.47 45.51
CA PRO A 40 11.77 -18.65 46.22
C PRO A 40 11.16 -19.91 45.60
N VAL A 41 12.02 -20.88 45.26
CA VAL A 41 11.64 -22.23 44.84
C VAL A 41 12.40 -23.21 45.73
N ASP A 42 11.68 -23.92 46.59
CA ASP A 42 12.23 -24.71 47.70
C ASP A 42 13.09 -23.85 48.64
N TYR A 43 14.42 -23.96 48.51
CA TYR A 43 15.42 -23.25 49.31
C TYR A 43 16.37 -22.39 48.46
N ARG A 44 15.97 -22.05 47.23
CA ARG A 44 16.79 -21.30 46.28
C ARG A 44 16.00 -20.18 45.63
N CYS A 45 16.69 -19.10 45.28
CA CYS A 45 16.13 -18.02 44.49
C CYS A 45 16.30 -18.30 43.00
N VAL A 46 15.18 -18.27 42.28
CA VAL A 46 15.14 -18.49 40.82
C VAL A 46 14.66 -17.21 40.15
N PRO A 47 15.38 -16.68 39.15
CA PRO A 47 14.94 -15.49 38.42
C PRO A 47 13.66 -15.77 37.62
N CYS A 48 12.77 -14.79 37.54
CA CYS A 48 11.62 -14.89 36.65
C CYS A 48 12.07 -15.05 35.20
N SER A 49 11.44 -15.99 34.48
CA SER A 49 11.74 -16.22 33.06
C SER A 49 11.34 -15.00 32.21
N LYS A 50 11.81 -14.96 30.96
CA LYS A 50 11.30 -14.01 29.97
C LYS A 50 9.77 -14.09 29.88
N GLY A 51 9.15 -12.97 29.54
CA GLY A 51 7.69 -12.81 29.49
C GLY A 51 7.04 -12.75 30.87
N LYS A 52 7.84 -12.72 31.94
CA LYS A 52 7.37 -12.59 33.31
C LYS A 52 8.09 -11.48 34.05
N TYR A 53 7.43 -10.95 35.06
CA TYR A 53 7.99 -10.01 36.02
C TYR A 53 7.73 -10.48 37.45
N GLU A 54 8.66 -10.17 38.34
CA GLU A 54 8.50 -10.41 39.76
C GLU A 54 7.60 -9.34 40.39
N ASP A 55 6.59 -9.79 41.11
CA ASP A 55 5.73 -8.96 41.95
C ASP A 55 5.33 -9.74 43.20
N ASN A 56 5.65 -9.18 44.37
CA ASN A 56 5.36 -9.74 45.68
C ASN A 56 5.80 -11.21 45.83
N GLY A 57 7.01 -11.54 45.34
CA GLY A 57 7.56 -12.89 45.45
C GLY A 57 6.95 -13.91 44.48
N ASN A 58 6.22 -13.46 43.46
CA ASN A 58 5.66 -14.31 42.41
C ASN A 58 6.08 -13.82 41.02
N CYS A 59 6.28 -14.76 40.07
CA CYS A 59 6.55 -14.43 38.69
C CYS A 59 5.24 -14.37 37.88
N ASN A 60 4.74 -13.16 37.67
CA ASN A 60 3.53 -12.88 36.92
C ASN A 60 3.84 -12.72 35.43
N LEU A 61 2.92 -13.13 34.56
CA LEU A 61 3.05 -12.92 33.12
C LEU A 61 2.91 -11.44 32.78
N CYS A 62 3.62 -10.97 31.75
CA CYS A 62 3.37 -9.65 31.19
C CYS A 62 1.95 -9.56 30.63
N ASP A 63 1.24 -8.48 30.95
CA ASP A 63 -0.12 -8.25 30.43
C ASP A 63 -0.11 -8.00 28.92
N VAL A 64 -1.29 -8.15 28.31
CA VAL A 64 -1.52 -7.78 26.90
C VAL A 64 -1.11 -6.33 26.67
N GLY A 65 -0.27 -6.10 25.66
CA GLY A 65 0.32 -4.79 25.38
C GLY A 65 1.71 -4.58 25.99
N SER A 66 2.28 -5.61 26.61
CA SER A 66 3.61 -5.57 27.20
C SER A 66 4.40 -6.86 26.99
N TYR A 67 5.73 -6.75 27.01
CA TYR A 67 6.66 -7.84 26.80
C TYR A 67 7.83 -7.78 27.79
N GLN A 68 8.56 -8.88 27.97
CA GLN A 68 9.80 -8.89 28.76
C GLN A 68 10.82 -9.86 28.15
N ASP A 69 11.91 -9.32 27.63
CA ASP A 69 12.93 -10.03 26.87
C ASP A 69 14.13 -10.49 27.69
N THR A 70 14.17 -10.11 28.98
CA THR A 70 15.21 -10.48 29.94
C THR A 70 14.65 -11.30 31.11
N THR A 71 15.51 -12.07 31.75
CA THR A 71 15.17 -12.83 32.96
C THR A 71 15.43 -11.99 34.20
N GLY A 72 14.71 -12.25 35.29
CA GLY A 72 14.92 -11.57 36.56
C GLY A 72 14.39 -10.14 36.58
N SER A 73 13.41 -9.83 35.73
CA SER A 73 12.85 -8.49 35.65
C SER A 73 11.75 -8.27 36.69
N GLN A 74 11.58 -7.02 37.12
CA GLN A 74 10.51 -6.58 38.03
C GLN A 74 9.36 -5.86 37.32
N ARG A 75 9.46 -5.69 36.00
CA ARG A 75 8.42 -5.03 35.20
C ARG A 75 8.45 -5.47 33.75
N CYS A 76 7.33 -5.34 33.08
CA CYS A 76 7.26 -5.53 31.63
C CYS A 76 7.50 -4.21 30.89
N HIS A 77 8.03 -4.32 29.68
CA HIS A 77 8.16 -3.23 28.73
C HIS A 77 6.85 -3.05 27.99
N ASN A 78 6.33 -1.83 27.96
CA ASN A 78 5.13 -1.51 27.17
C ASN A 78 5.47 -1.53 25.68
N CYS A 79 4.53 -1.98 24.87
CA CYS A 79 4.65 -1.89 23.42
C CYS A 79 4.73 -0.42 22.96
N PRO A 80 5.65 -0.09 22.02
CA PRO A 80 5.76 1.25 21.46
C PRO A 80 4.60 1.57 20.50
N ASP A 81 4.41 2.87 20.22
CA ASP A 81 3.56 3.38 19.13
C ASP A 81 2.08 2.93 19.15
N GLY A 82 1.53 2.61 20.33
CA GLY A 82 0.14 2.19 20.47
C GLY A 82 -0.14 0.75 20.02
N ARG A 83 0.92 -0.03 19.76
CA ARG A 83 0.86 -1.46 19.45
C ARG A 83 0.52 -2.29 20.67
N SER A 84 0.17 -3.55 20.45
CA SER A 84 -0.16 -4.49 21.51
C SER A 84 0.38 -5.87 21.19
N THR A 85 0.67 -6.66 22.21
CA THR A 85 0.88 -8.10 22.05
C THR A 85 -0.46 -8.80 21.85
N LEU A 86 -0.44 -9.96 21.20
CA LEU A 86 -1.60 -10.83 21.00
C LEU A 86 -2.15 -11.42 22.30
N GLY A 87 -1.27 -11.68 23.25
CA GLY A 87 -1.57 -12.37 24.49
C GLY A 87 -0.61 -11.99 25.60
N MET A 88 -0.90 -12.49 26.79
CA MET A 88 -0.03 -12.33 27.95
C MET A 88 1.27 -13.11 27.77
N GLY A 89 2.33 -12.66 28.43
CA GLY A 89 3.59 -13.38 28.52
C GLY A 89 4.53 -13.23 27.33
N SER A 90 4.36 -12.18 26.52
CA SER A 90 5.25 -11.94 25.38
C SER A 90 6.70 -11.75 25.83
N ILE A 91 7.61 -12.38 25.08
CA ILE A 91 9.04 -12.42 25.37
C ILE A 91 9.84 -11.47 24.48
N ASN A 92 9.21 -10.83 23.49
CA ASN A 92 9.87 -10.12 22.41
C ASN A 92 9.14 -8.83 22.05
N ALA A 93 9.91 -7.78 21.73
CA ALA A 93 9.33 -6.52 21.25
C ALA A 93 8.63 -6.70 19.89
N GLU A 94 9.06 -7.68 19.10
CA GLU A 94 8.51 -7.99 17.79
C GLU A 94 7.09 -8.55 17.85
N ASP A 95 6.67 -9.07 19.01
CA ASP A 95 5.30 -9.52 19.24
C ASP A 95 4.32 -8.34 19.41
N CYS A 96 4.83 -7.10 19.50
CA CYS A 96 4.02 -5.90 19.49
C CYS A 96 3.57 -5.59 18.06
N SER A 97 2.33 -5.93 17.75
CA SER A 97 1.65 -5.72 16.47
C SER A 97 0.60 -4.62 16.58
N ASP A 98 0.23 -4.03 15.44
CA ASP A 98 -0.91 -3.13 15.40
C ASP A 98 -2.18 -3.94 15.68
N LYS A 99 -3.04 -3.49 16.60
CA LYS A 99 -4.30 -4.17 16.99
C LYS A 99 -5.21 -4.54 15.80
N LEU A 100 -4.99 -3.91 14.65
CA LEU A 100 -5.71 -4.10 13.40
C LEU A 100 -5.22 -5.31 12.58
N VAL A 101 -3.98 -5.77 12.80
CA VAL A 101 -3.33 -6.82 11.99
C VAL A 101 -3.69 -8.23 12.48
N ASP A 102 -4.19 -8.34 13.71
CA ASP A 102 -4.34 -9.63 14.39
C ASP A 102 -5.77 -10.19 14.44
N ALA A 103 -6.76 -9.37 14.06
CA ALA A 103 -8.16 -9.81 14.00
C ALA A 103 -8.40 -10.85 12.89
N GLU A 104 -7.51 -10.95 11.90
CA GLU A 104 -7.73 -11.75 10.69
C GLU A 104 -7.04 -13.13 10.71
N ILE A 105 -6.09 -13.38 11.63
CA ILE A 105 -5.24 -14.59 11.59
C ILE A 105 -5.60 -15.65 12.65
N LEU A 106 -6.26 -15.30 13.76
CA LEU A 106 -6.45 -16.25 14.88
C LEU A 106 -7.89 -16.69 15.18
N GLY A 107 -8.91 -16.19 14.47
CA GLY A 107 -10.29 -16.67 14.64
C GLY A 107 -10.85 -16.57 16.08
N LEU A 108 -10.28 -15.68 16.90
CA LEU A 108 -10.75 -15.39 18.24
C LEU A 108 -11.69 -14.17 18.17
N GLU A 109 -12.98 -14.38 18.44
CA GLU A 109 -13.92 -13.28 18.72
C GLU A 109 -13.53 -12.61 20.05
N PHE A 110 -12.55 -11.70 20.02
CA PHE A 110 -12.35 -10.75 21.12
C PHE A 110 -13.15 -9.48 20.84
N LYS A 111 -14.07 -9.16 21.75
CA LYS A 111 -14.75 -7.86 21.83
C LYS A 111 -13.69 -6.76 22.00
N VAL A 112 -13.31 -6.13 20.90
CA VAL A 112 -12.59 -4.85 20.94
C VAL A 112 -13.62 -3.80 21.34
N GLU A 113 -13.66 -3.43 22.61
CA GLU A 113 -14.29 -2.18 23.03
C GLU A 113 -13.45 -1.02 22.49
N ASN A 114 -14.06 -0.24 21.58
CA ASN A 114 -13.63 1.08 21.07
C ASN A 114 -12.47 1.17 20.07
N ILE A 115 -12.69 0.63 18.86
CA ILE A 115 -12.57 1.45 17.65
C ILE A 115 -13.88 1.22 16.90
N ASP A 116 -14.66 2.27 16.65
CA ASP A 116 -15.98 2.17 16.02
C ASP A 116 -15.87 1.38 14.71
N ALA A 117 -16.30 0.11 14.71
CA ALA A 117 -16.36 -0.74 13.51
C ALA A 117 -17.13 -0.05 12.37
N PHE A 118 -18.00 0.90 12.72
CA PHE A 118 -18.68 1.82 11.80
C PHE A 118 -17.72 2.72 11.02
N LYS A 119 -16.67 3.26 11.67
CA LYS A 119 -15.68 4.15 11.06
C LYS A 119 -14.76 3.43 10.10
N LEU A 120 -14.39 2.18 10.40
CA LEU A 120 -13.60 1.36 9.47
C LEU A 120 -14.41 0.99 8.23
N LYS A 121 -15.67 0.54 8.42
CA LYS A 121 -16.58 0.24 7.33
C LYS A 121 -16.94 1.46 6.48
N GLN A 122 -16.98 2.65 7.10
CA GLN A 122 -17.16 3.92 6.40
C GLN A 122 -15.93 4.27 5.55
N LEU A 123 -14.71 4.09 6.07
CA LEU A 123 -13.47 4.31 5.32
C LEU A 123 -13.32 3.34 4.14
N GLU A 124 -13.70 2.08 4.30
CA GLU A 124 -13.73 1.10 3.21
C GLU A 124 -14.70 1.51 2.11
N LEU A 125 -15.93 1.91 2.48
CA LEU A 125 -16.93 2.39 1.53
C LEU A 125 -16.48 3.67 0.80
N GLU A 126 -15.84 4.60 1.51
CA GLU A 126 -15.27 5.81 0.90
C GLU A 126 -14.13 5.49 -0.07
N HIS A 127 -13.31 4.49 0.23
CA HIS A 127 -12.24 4.04 -0.67
C HIS A 127 -12.81 3.38 -1.94
N GLU A 128 -13.79 2.49 -1.80
CA GLU A 128 -14.48 1.88 -2.94
C GLU A 128 -15.17 2.90 -3.85
N LEU A 129 -15.80 3.92 -3.26
CA LEU A 129 -16.41 5.03 -4.01
C LEU A 129 -15.35 5.81 -4.80
N LYS A 130 -14.22 6.15 -4.19
CA LYS A 130 -13.12 6.84 -4.87
C LYS A 130 -12.52 6.03 -6.01
N LEU A 131 -12.38 4.71 -5.83
CA LEU A 131 -11.93 3.80 -6.89
C LEU A 131 -12.88 3.82 -8.09
N LYS A 132 -14.19 3.70 -7.86
CA LYS A 132 -15.20 3.77 -8.93
C LYS A 132 -15.20 5.12 -9.64
N GLU A 133 -15.03 6.22 -8.91
CA GLU A 133 -14.90 7.55 -9.52
C GLU A 133 -13.67 7.68 -10.41
N LEU A 134 -12.52 7.12 -9.99
CA LEU A 134 -11.30 7.11 -10.80
C LEU A 134 -11.48 6.28 -12.07
N GLU A 135 -12.09 5.10 -11.97
CA GLU A 135 -12.39 4.25 -13.13
C GLU A 135 -13.33 4.96 -14.12
N MET A 136 -14.36 5.65 -13.62
CA MET A 136 -15.27 6.43 -14.46
C MET A 136 -14.54 7.56 -15.19
N LYS A 137 -13.66 8.29 -14.49
CA LYS A 137 -12.85 9.37 -15.09
C LYS A 137 -11.87 8.84 -16.15
N GLU A 138 -11.26 7.68 -15.91
CA GLU A 138 -10.41 7.04 -16.91
C GLU A 138 -11.18 6.62 -18.16
N MET A 139 -12.38 6.05 -17.98
CA MET A 139 -13.24 5.70 -19.11
C MET A 139 -13.68 6.93 -19.91
N GLU A 140 -14.05 8.03 -19.24
CA GLU A 140 -14.38 9.29 -19.92
C GLU A 140 -13.20 9.85 -20.69
N LYS A 141 -12.00 9.85 -20.11
CA LYS A 141 -10.77 10.28 -20.79
C LYS A 141 -10.48 9.44 -22.03
N ARG A 142 -10.61 8.11 -21.94
CA ARG A 142 -10.44 7.21 -23.11
C ARG A 142 -11.43 7.53 -24.22
N LYS A 143 -12.70 7.81 -23.88
CA LYS A 143 -13.71 8.23 -24.86
C LYS A 143 -13.38 9.59 -25.49
N GLU A 144 -12.89 10.54 -24.71
CA GLU A 144 -12.48 11.85 -25.21
C GLU A 144 -11.27 11.73 -26.16
N ASP A 145 -10.27 10.92 -25.81
CA ASP A 145 -9.11 10.67 -26.66
C ASP A 145 -9.52 9.94 -27.96
N GLU A 146 -10.44 8.98 -27.89
CA GLU A 146 -11.01 8.31 -29.08
C GLU A 146 -11.77 9.29 -29.98
N LEU A 147 -12.55 10.20 -29.39
CA LEU A 147 -13.28 11.24 -30.14
C LEU A 147 -12.31 12.21 -30.82
N LYS A 148 -11.25 12.64 -30.11
CA LYS A 148 -10.19 13.49 -30.68
C LYS A 148 -9.49 12.81 -31.85
N PHE A 149 -9.18 11.52 -31.73
CA PHE A 149 -8.56 10.76 -32.81
C PHE A 149 -9.47 10.68 -34.04
N LYS A 150 -10.75 10.34 -33.85
CA LYS A 150 -11.74 10.30 -34.95
C LYS A 150 -11.92 11.66 -35.61
N GLN A 151 -11.92 12.74 -34.84
CA GLN A 151 -12.03 14.09 -35.36
C GLN A 151 -10.80 14.48 -36.19
N ALA A 152 -9.58 14.17 -35.72
CA ALA A 152 -8.36 14.39 -36.49
C ALA A 152 -8.34 13.60 -37.81
N GLU A 153 -8.84 12.35 -37.81
CA GLU A 153 -8.98 11.54 -39.02
C GLU A 153 -9.96 12.16 -40.01
N LEU A 154 -11.10 12.68 -39.53
CA LEU A 154 -12.09 13.37 -40.36
C LEU A 154 -11.49 14.63 -41.00
N GLU A 155 -10.83 15.48 -40.22
CA GLU A 155 -10.18 16.70 -40.74
C GLU A 155 -9.08 16.39 -41.78
N MET A 156 -8.36 15.28 -41.61
CA MET A 156 -7.39 14.82 -42.59
C MET A 156 -8.06 14.38 -43.90
N LYS A 157 -9.19 13.66 -43.81
CA LYS A 157 -9.98 13.27 -44.98
C LYS A 157 -10.53 14.49 -45.73
N GLU A 158 -11.09 15.46 -45.01
CA GLU A 158 -11.60 16.70 -45.59
C GLU A 158 -10.51 17.47 -46.35
N ARG A 159 -9.31 17.61 -45.75
CA ARG A 159 -8.15 18.22 -46.44
C ARG A 159 -7.79 17.49 -47.74
N LEU A 160 -7.73 16.16 -47.72
CA LEU A 160 -7.43 15.37 -48.91
C LEU A 160 -8.51 15.49 -49.99
N GLU A 161 -9.78 15.62 -49.62
CA GLU A 161 -10.87 15.87 -50.57
C GLU A 161 -10.77 17.25 -51.21
N MET A 162 -10.43 18.28 -50.42
CA MET A 162 -10.17 19.63 -50.96
C MET A 162 -8.99 19.62 -51.94
N ASP A 163 -7.86 19.00 -51.58
CA ASP A 163 -6.69 18.90 -52.47
C ASP A 163 -7.01 18.18 -53.79
N LYS A 164 -7.86 17.14 -53.73
CA LYS A 164 -8.32 16.44 -54.94
C LYS A 164 -9.17 17.36 -55.83
N LYS A 165 -10.12 18.08 -55.23
CA LYS A 165 -10.99 19.01 -55.94
C LYS A 165 -10.20 20.14 -56.58
N GLU A 166 -9.24 20.73 -55.87
CA GLU A 166 -8.34 21.76 -56.41
C GLU A 166 -7.56 21.25 -57.62
N LYS A 167 -6.99 20.03 -57.55
CA LYS A 167 -6.28 19.44 -58.70
C LYS A 167 -7.19 19.22 -59.90
N GLU A 168 -8.44 18.80 -59.67
CA GLU A 168 -9.43 18.61 -60.73
C GLU A 168 -9.82 19.95 -61.38
N ASP A 169 -10.03 20.99 -60.58
CA ASP A 169 -10.35 22.34 -61.06
C ASP A 169 -9.17 22.94 -61.84
N VAL A 170 -7.93 22.76 -61.37
CA VAL A 170 -6.70 23.16 -62.10
C VAL A 170 -6.58 22.42 -63.44
N PHE A 171 -6.92 21.13 -63.49
CA PHE A 171 -6.90 20.37 -64.74
C PHE A 171 -7.94 20.90 -65.73
N LYS A 172 -9.17 21.14 -65.28
CA LYS A 172 -10.24 21.75 -66.11
C LYS A 172 -9.85 23.13 -66.61
N LEU A 173 -9.19 23.94 -65.78
CA LEU A 173 -8.72 25.27 -66.16
C LEU A 173 -7.67 25.19 -67.28
N LYS A 174 -6.67 24.30 -67.17
CA LYS A 174 -5.67 24.08 -68.22
C LYS A 174 -6.29 23.61 -69.54
N GLU A 175 -7.32 22.77 -69.48
CA GLU A 175 -8.06 22.34 -70.67
C GLU A 175 -8.77 23.51 -71.35
N LEU A 176 -9.43 24.38 -70.57
CA LEU A 176 -10.06 25.59 -71.07
C LEU A 176 -9.05 26.58 -71.66
N GLU A 177 -7.90 26.76 -71.02
CA GLU A 177 -6.81 27.60 -71.55
C GLU A 177 -6.29 27.10 -72.90
N MET A 178 -6.16 25.77 -73.08
CA MET A 178 -5.79 25.20 -74.38
C MET A 178 -6.85 25.47 -75.44
N LYS A 179 -8.13 25.28 -75.11
CA LYS A 179 -9.25 25.58 -76.03
C LYS A 179 -9.30 27.05 -76.40
N LEU A 180 -9.03 27.95 -75.45
CA LEU A 180 -8.97 29.39 -75.70
C LEU A 180 -7.84 29.74 -76.67
N LYS A 181 -6.63 29.21 -76.46
CA LYS A 181 -5.50 29.40 -77.38
C LYS A 181 -5.80 28.90 -78.79
N GLU A 182 -6.49 27.76 -78.91
CA GLU A 182 -6.90 27.23 -80.21
C GLU A 182 -7.91 28.15 -80.91
N LEU A 183 -8.88 28.69 -80.17
CA LEU A 183 -9.84 29.67 -80.70
C LEU A 183 -9.14 30.96 -81.13
N GLU A 184 -8.26 31.54 -80.31
CA GLU A 184 -7.49 32.73 -80.67
C GLU A 184 -6.62 32.51 -81.93
N MET A 185 -6.07 31.30 -82.10
CA MET A 185 -5.30 30.96 -83.30
C MET A 185 -6.20 30.86 -84.53
N LYS A 186 -7.40 30.28 -84.39
CA LYS A 186 -8.41 30.24 -85.46
C LYS A 186 -8.85 31.63 -85.86
N GLU A 187 -9.16 32.51 -84.90
CA GLU A 187 -9.52 33.91 -85.17
C GLU A 187 -8.42 34.66 -85.91
N ARG A 188 -7.14 34.50 -85.51
CA ARG A 188 -6.00 35.09 -86.22
C ARG A 188 -5.90 34.60 -87.66
N LEU A 189 -6.06 33.29 -87.88
CA LEU A 189 -6.04 32.71 -89.23
C LEU A 189 -7.18 33.23 -90.10
N GLU A 190 -8.39 33.39 -89.55
CA GLU A 190 -9.52 33.97 -90.29
C GLU A 190 -9.27 35.43 -90.66
N MET A 191 -8.79 36.24 -89.71
CA MET A 191 -8.40 37.63 -89.97
C MET A 191 -7.33 37.74 -91.06
N GLU A 192 -6.35 36.84 -91.06
CA GLU A 192 -5.28 36.82 -92.07
C GLU A 192 -5.79 36.37 -93.44
N LYS A 193 -6.70 35.38 -93.49
CA LYS A 193 -7.41 34.99 -94.71
C LYS A 193 -8.20 36.15 -95.31
N MET A 194 -8.97 36.88 -94.49
CA MET A 194 -9.73 38.05 -94.94
C MET A 194 -8.81 39.13 -95.54
N LYS A 195 -7.66 39.42 -94.91
CA LYS A 195 -6.67 40.36 -95.46
C LYS A 195 -6.15 39.92 -96.83
N ILE A 196 -5.88 38.62 -97.01
CA ILE A 196 -5.41 38.08 -98.29
C ILE A 196 -6.49 38.20 -99.37
N GLU A 197 -7.76 37.95 -99.04
CA GLU A 197 -8.88 38.11 -99.98
C GLU A 197 -9.04 39.57 -100.43
N MET A 198 -8.94 40.53 -99.50
CA MET A 198 -8.97 41.96 -99.85
C MET A 198 -7.85 42.37 -100.82
N VAL A 199 -6.62 41.87 -100.63
CA VAL A 199 -5.50 42.15 -101.54
C VAL A 199 -5.73 41.51 -102.92
N LYS A 200 -6.32 40.32 -102.96
CA LYS A 200 -6.68 39.66 -104.23
C LYS A 200 -7.72 40.47 -105.01
N GLU A 201 -8.73 41.00 -104.34
CA GLU A 201 -9.74 41.86 -104.97
C GLU A 201 -9.15 43.17 -105.51
N GLU A 202 -8.24 43.82 -104.78
CA GLU A 202 -7.52 45.02 -105.24
C GLU A 202 -6.59 44.76 -106.43
N SER A 203 -6.00 43.56 -106.52
CA SER A 203 -5.15 43.16 -107.66
C SER A 203 -5.94 42.82 -108.92
N ASN A 204 -7.20 42.37 -108.79
CA ASN A 204 -8.08 42.09 -109.93
C ASN A 204 -8.79 43.34 -110.49
N THR A 205 -8.76 44.46 -109.78
CA THR A 205 -9.35 45.74 -110.24
C THR A 205 -8.36 46.65 -110.99
N LYS A 206 -7.08 46.25 -111.11
CA LYS A 206 -6.01 47.00 -111.82
C LYS A 206 -5.59 46.41 -113.17
N VAL A 207 -6.38 45.50 -113.75
CA VAL A 207 -6.21 44.97 -115.12
C VAL A 207 -7.28 45.55 -116.03
#